data_AF-A0A939JBP8-F1
#
_entry.id   AF-A0A939JBP8-F1
#
_cell.length_a   1.000
_cell.length_b   1.000
_cell.length_c   1.000
_cell.angle_alpha   90.00
_cell.angle_beta   90.00
_cell.angle_gamma   90.00
#
_symmetry.space_group_name_H-M   'P 1'
#
loop_
_entity.id
_entity.type
_entity.pdbx_description
1 polymer ?
#
loop_
_entity_poly.entity_id
_entity_poly.type
_entity_poly.pdbx_seq_one_letter_code
_entity_poly.pdbx_strand_id
1 'polypeptide(L)'
;MPENLLMQVEKSVGLTGLGVLLLAQHATPLLASFELYTQWRVQLVFPDGGRLEATAGVEEVSRPAGSLDGAAVETRALLLAQDEVESVPAGTQVYLLTPATSF
;
A
#
# COMPACT_ATOMS: atom_id res chain seq x y z
N MET A 1 4.30 18.57 -1.13
CA MET A 1 2.92 18.07 -1.31
C MET A 1 2.73 16.84 -0.42
N PRO A 2 2.52 16.99 0.89
CA PRO A 2 2.21 15.89 1.81
C PRO A 2 0.75 15.40 1.71
N GLU A 3 -0.08 16.03 0.89
CA GLU A 3 -1.55 15.94 0.90
C GLU A 3 -2.09 14.58 0.41
N ASN A 4 -1.24 13.74 -0.20
CA ASN A 4 -1.61 12.47 -0.82
C ASN A 4 -0.82 11.26 -0.30
N LEU A 5 -0.15 11.37 0.86
CA LEU A 5 0.56 10.23 1.43
C LEU A 5 -0.45 9.17 1.86
N LEU A 6 -0.45 8.01 1.18
CA LEU A 6 -1.33 6.89 1.51
C LEU A 6 -0.78 6.10 2.70
N MET A 7 0.52 5.80 2.65
CA MET A 7 1.18 5.01 3.68
C MET A 7 2.71 5.16 3.65
N GLN A 8 3.33 4.84 4.78
CA GLN A 8 4.75 4.49 4.83
C GLN A 8 4.88 2.98 5.02
N VAL A 9 5.68 2.35 4.16
CA VAL A 9 5.91 0.91 4.13
C VAL A 9 6.73 0.50 5.35
N GLU A 10 6.20 -0.38 6.19
CA GLU A 10 6.96 -1.07 7.23
C GLU A 10 7.57 -2.34 6.68
N LYS A 11 6.77 -3.09 5.92
CA LYS A 11 7.13 -4.40 5.40
C LYS A 11 6.49 -4.58 4.03
N SER A 12 7.21 -5.25 3.14
CA SER A 12 6.67 -5.75 1.88
C SER A 12 6.75 -7.27 1.81
N VAL A 13 5.84 -7.88 1.07
CA VAL A 13 5.79 -9.33 0.84
C VAL A 13 5.55 -9.58 -0.64
N GLY A 14 6.50 -10.25 -1.30
CA GLY A 14 6.31 -10.74 -2.66
C GLY A 14 5.32 -11.90 -2.67
N LEU A 15 4.27 -11.78 -3.47
CA LEU A 15 3.25 -12.79 -3.71
C LEU A 15 3.44 -13.32 -5.14
N THR A 16 3.97 -14.54 -5.25
CA THR A 16 4.20 -15.19 -6.54
C THR A 16 2.92 -15.25 -7.36
N GLY A 17 2.94 -14.73 -8.58
CA GLY A 17 1.76 -14.70 -9.46
C GLY A 17 0.85 -13.47 -9.27
N LEU A 18 1.11 -12.60 -8.28
CA LEU A 18 0.20 -11.52 -7.90
C LEU A 18 0.87 -10.15 -7.78
N GLY A 19 2.10 -10.09 -7.27
CA GLY A 19 2.88 -8.85 -7.14
C GLY A 19 3.42 -8.64 -5.73
N VAL A 20 3.45 -7.40 -5.24
CA VAL A 20 4.06 -7.07 -3.93
C VAL A 20 3.05 -6.41 -3.00
N LEU A 21 2.75 -7.08 -1.89
CA LEU A 21 1.89 -6.54 -0.83
C LEU A 21 2.68 -5.61 0.08
N LEU A 22 2.17 -4.40 0.29
CA LEU A 22 2.74 -3.37 1.14
C LEU A 22 1.94 -3.25 2.44
N LEU A 23 2.63 -3.36 3.57
CA LEU A 23 2.05 -3.24 4.89
C LEU A 23 2.53 -1.95 5.55
N ALA A 24 1.58 -1.19 6.09
CA ALA A 24 1.85 0.09 6.72
C ALA A 24 2.35 -0.10 8.16
N GLN A 25 3.24 0.81 8.59
CA GLN A 25 3.73 0.87 9.97
C GLN A 25 2.64 1.28 10.97
N HIS A 26 1.71 2.11 10.50
CA HIS A 26 0.64 2.69 11.31
C HIS A 26 -0.69 2.56 10.57
N ALA A 27 -1.79 2.77 11.30
CA ALA A 27 -3.10 2.90 10.66
C ALA A 27 -3.04 4.00 9.59
N THR A 28 -3.65 3.72 8.44
CA THR A 28 -3.67 4.60 7.26
C THR A 28 -5.11 5.02 6.98
N PRO A 29 -5.62 6.08 7.65
CA PRO A 29 -7.03 6.48 7.55
C PRO A 29 -7.43 6.80 6.12
N LEU A 30 -6.51 7.37 5.34
CA LEU A 30 -6.75 7.72 3.93
C LEU A 30 -6.98 6.47 3.07
N LEU A 31 -6.27 5.38 3.33
CA LEU A 31 -6.47 4.09 2.66
C LEU A 31 -7.85 3.48 2.95
N ALA A 32 -8.43 3.78 4.12
CA ALA A 32 -9.76 3.28 4.50
C ALA A 32 -10.90 3.93 3.71
N SER A 33 -10.68 5.09 3.07
CA SER A 33 -11.69 5.73 2.22
C SER A 33 -11.70 5.22 0.77
N PHE A 34 -10.76 4.37 0.39
CA PHE A 34 -10.72 3.80 -0.96
C PHE A 34 -11.53 2.52 -1.04
N GLU A 35 -12.16 2.31 -2.20
CA GLU A 35 -12.83 1.05 -2.51
C GLU A 35 -11.82 -0.09 -2.64
N LEU A 36 -12.19 -1.24 -2.08
CA LEU A 36 -11.43 -2.48 -2.23
C LEU A 36 -11.40 -2.91 -3.69
N TYR A 37 -10.31 -3.56 -4.09
CA TYR A 37 -10.12 -4.11 -5.44
C TYR A 37 -10.12 -3.08 -6.57
N THR A 38 -10.08 -1.79 -6.23
CA THR A 38 -9.89 -0.69 -7.20
C THR A 38 -8.40 -0.39 -7.35
N GLN A 39 -7.95 -0.25 -8.60
CA GLN A 39 -6.56 0.05 -8.93
C GLN A 39 -6.31 1.55 -9.02
N TRP A 40 -5.23 2.00 -8.41
CA TRP A 40 -4.82 3.39 -8.34
C TRP A 40 -3.40 3.56 -8.83
N ARG A 41 -3.13 4.70 -9.48
CA ARG A 41 -1.75 5.09 -9.78
C ARG A 41 -1.13 5.67 -8.52
N VAL A 42 0.07 5.20 -8.19
CA VAL A 42 0.82 5.61 -7.02
C VAL A 42 2.25 5.93 -7.38
N GLN A 43 2.88 6.79 -6.58
CA GLN A 43 4.30 7.04 -6.63
C GLN A 43 4.94 6.51 -5.35
N LEU A 44 5.91 5.62 -5.52
CA LEU A 44 6.80 5.18 -4.47
C LEU A 44 7.99 6.15 -4.41
N VAL A 45 8.30 6.60 -3.21
CA VAL A 45 9.54 7.34 -2.92
C VAL A 45 10.36 6.48 -1.96
N PHE A 46 11.43 5.90 -2.49
CA PHE A 46 12.33 5.01 -1.75
C PHE A 46 13.18 5.80 -0.74
N PRO A 47 13.73 5.15 0.30
CA PRO A 47 14.57 5.82 1.30
C PRO A 47 15.85 6.47 0.74
N ASP A 48 16.35 6.00 -0.40
CA ASP A 48 17.50 6.58 -1.11
C ASP A 48 17.11 7.80 -1.97
N GLY A 49 15.82 8.16 -1.99
CA GLY A 49 15.26 9.25 -2.78
C GLY A 49 14.83 8.84 -4.19
N GLY A 50 15.07 7.59 -4.59
CA GLY A 50 14.58 7.03 -5.84
C GLY A 50 13.06 7.09 -5.92
N ARG A 51 12.52 7.24 -7.13
CA ARG A 51 11.08 7.31 -7.35
C ARG A 51 10.64 6.32 -8.41
N LEU A 52 9.47 5.72 -8.20
CA LEU A 52 8.86 4.80 -9.13
C LEU A 52 7.36 5.05 -9.16
N GLU A 53 6.79 5.13 -10.35
CA GLU A 53 5.33 5.11 -10.53
C GLU A 53 4.86 3.68 -10.72
N ALA A 54 3.75 3.34 -10.08
CA ALA A 54 3.21 1.99 -10.05
C ALA A 54 1.68 2.01 -10.02
N THR A 55 1.09 0.85 -10.27
CA THR A 55 -0.33 0.56 -10.08
C THR A 55 -0.49 -0.27 -8.82
N ALA A 56 -1.36 0.20 -7.91
CA ALA A 56 -1.64 -0.46 -6.65
C ALA A 56 -3.15 -0.68 -6.46
N GLY A 57 -3.53 -1.90 -6.10
CA GLY A 57 -4.88 -2.23 -5.62
C GLY A 57 -4.98 -2.05 -4.11
N VAL A 58 -6.14 -1.62 -3.61
CA VAL A 58 -6.42 -1.61 -2.17
C VAL A 58 -6.96 -2.98 -1.75
N GLU A 59 -6.29 -3.60 -0.80
CA GLU A 59 -6.60 -4.94 -0.28
C GLU A 59 -6.98 -4.90 1.20
N GLU A 60 -7.67 -5.94 1.65
CA GLU A 60 -7.93 -6.19 3.07
C GLU A 60 -7.00 -7.28 3.61
N VAL A 61 -6.32 -6.99 4.71
CA VAL A 61 -5.46 -7.94 5.39
C VAL A 61 -5.91 -8.09 6.83
N SER A 62 -6.27 -9.31 7.22
CA SER A 62 -6.56 -9.64 8.61
C SER A 62 -5.25 -9.79 9.39
N ARG A 63 -5.02 -8.94 10.38
CA ARG A 63 -3.91 -9.13 11.33
C ARG A 63 -4.46 -9.86 12.57
N PRO A 64 -3.84 -10.97 13.00
CA PRO A 64 -4.22 -11.60 14.27
C PRO A 64 -4.02 -10.58 15.39
N ALA A 65 -5.07 -10.33 16.17
CA ALA A 65 -4.96 -9.47 17.34
C ALA A 65 -4.02 -10.15 18.34
N GLY A 66 -2.96 -9.45 18.75
CA GLY A 66 -1.95 -10.00 19.67
C GLY A 66 -2.43 -10.22 21.11
N SER A 67 -3.72 -10.43 21.36
CA SER A 67 -4.30 -10.55 22.70
C SER A 67 -5.41 -11.61 22.73
N LEU A 68 -5.45 -12.37 23.82
CA LEU A 68 -6.24 -13.57 24.10
C LEU A 68 -7.78 -13.41 24.09
N ASP A 69 -8.29 -12.22 23.75
CA ASP A 69 -9.74 -11.91 23.62
C ASP A 69 -10.08 -11.07 22.36
N GLY A 70 -9.12 -10.80 21.47
CA GLY A 70 -9.30 -9.80 20.41
C GLY A 70 -9.76 -10.39 19.08
N ALA A 71 -10.88 -9.89 18.54
CA ALA A 71 -11.27 -10.12 17.15
C ALA A 71 -10.14 -9.68 16.20
N ALA A 72 -9.99 -10.38 15.07
CA ALA A 72 -9.01 -10.00 14.04
C ALA A 72 -9.24 -8.54 13.60
N VAL A 73 -8.17 -7.76 13.51
CA VAL A 73 -8.25 -6.38 13.03
C VAL A 73 -7.98 -6.39 11.54
N GLU A 74 -8.99 -6.07 10.76
CA GLU A 74 -8.86 -5.86 9.33
C GLU A 74 -8.15 -4.52 9.09
N THR A 75 -7.07 -4.56 8.32
CA THR A 75 -6.29 -3.38 7.94
C THR A 75 -6.21 -3.31 6.43
N ARG A 76 -6.28 -2.10 5.90
CA ARG A 76 -6.10 -1.84 4.46
C ARG A 76 -4.62 -1.89 4.11
N ALA A 77 -4.32 -2.57 3.01
CA ALA A 77 -2.97 -2.70 2.45
C ALA A 77 -2.99 -2.30 0.97
N LEU A 78 -1.80 -2.16 0.38
CA LEU A 78 -1.65 -1.95 -1.06
C LEU A 78 -0.98 -3.15 -1.72
N LEU A 79 -1.54 -3.64 -2.83
CA LEU A 79 -0.92 -4.65 -3.67
C LEU A 79 -0.41 -4.01 -4.96
N LEU A 80 0.91 -3.97 -5.14
CA LEU A 80 1.53 -3.54 -6.40
C LEU A 80 1.42 -4.62 -7.45
N ALA A 81 1.10 -4.24 -8.70
CA ALA A 81 1.01 -5.17 -9.82
C ALA A 81 2.38 -5.80 -10.19
N GLN A 82 2.32 -7.00 -10.77
CA GLN A 82 3.40 -7.98 -10.83
C GLN A 82 4.65 -7.59 -11.65
N ASP A 83 4.63 -6.50 -12.41
CA ASP A 83 5.72 -6.15 -13.33
C ASP A 83 6.52 -4.89 -12.93
N GLU A 84 6.16 -4.26 -11.82
CA GLU A 84 6.73 -2.95 -11.48
C GLU A 84 7.83 -3.02 -10.40
N VAL A 85 7.81 -4.00 -9.48
CA VAL A 85 8.79 -4.10 -8.38
C VAL A 85 8.97 -5.53 -7.85
N GLU A 86 10.21 -6.01 -7.70
CA GLU A 86 10.51 -7.30 -7.02
C GLU A 86 10.42 -7.21 -5.48
N SER A 87 10.87 -6.10 -4.90
CA SER A 87 10.75 -5.83 -3.46
C SER A 87 10.73 -4.34 -3.16
N VAL A 88 9.92 -3.93 -2.17
CA VAL A 88 9.83 -2.54 -1.72
C VAL A 88 10.47 -2.41 -0.34
N PRO A 89 11.53 -1.61 -0.16
CA PRO A 89 12.20 -1.47 1.12
C PRO A 89 11.31 -0.78 2.16
N ALA A 90 11.53 -1.12 3.43
CA ALA A 90 10.93 -0.41 4.55
C ALA A 90 11.31 1.08 4.53
N GLY A 91 10.42 1.94 5.00
CA GLY A 91 10.56 3.39 4.97
C GLY A 91 10.11 4.04 3.67
N THR A 92 9.85 3.26 2.60
CA THR A 92 9.27 3.77 1.34
C THR A 92 7.97 4.50 1.61
N GLN A 93 7.82 5.69 1.04
CA GLN A 93 6.59 6.47 1.12
C GLN A 93 5.76 6.24 -0.14
N VAL A 94 4.47 5.96 0.01
CA VAL A 94 3.56 5.73 -1.11
C VAL A 94 2.57 6.88 -1.20
N TYR A 95 2.58 7.58 -2.33
CA TYR A 95 1.71 8.71 -2.59
C TYR A 95 0.69 8.35 -3.65
N LEU A 96 -0.56 8.80 -3.47
CA LEU A 96 -1.54 8.75 -4.54
C LEU A 96 -1.12 9.72 -5.65
N LEU A 97 -0.96 9.20 -6.86
CA LEU A 97 -0.97 10.02 -8.05
C LEU A 97 -2.44 10.26 -8.37
N THR A 98 -2.85 11.54 -8.37
CA THR A 98 -4.22 11.94 -8.72
C THR A 98 -4.66 11.14 -9.95
N PRO A 99 -5.88 10.56 -9.96
CA PRO A 99 -6.33 9.89 -11.16
C PRO A 99 -6.26 10.89 -12.32
N ALA A 100 -5.78 10.44 -13.48
CA ALA A 100 -6.11 11.11 -14.72
C ALA A 100 -7.64 11.14 -14.76
N THR A 101 -8.20 12.34 -14.68
CA THR A 101 -9.62 12.66 -14.64
C THR A 101 -10.46 11.62 -15.39
N SER A 102 -11.33 10.90 -14.69
CA SER A 102 -12.43 10.22 -15.37
C SER A 102 -13.50 11.26 -15.70
N PHE A 103 -13.83 11.33 -16.98
CA PHE A 103 -14.84 12.19 -17.61
C PHE A 103 -16.26 11.92 -17.13
#